data_AF-A0A1H3V3A4-F1
#
_entry.id   AF-A0A1H3V3A4-F1
#
_cell.length_a   1.000
_cell.length_b   1.000
_cell.length_c   1.000
_cell.angle_alpha   90.00
_cell.angle_beta   90.00
_cell.angle_gamma   90.00
#
_symmetry.space_group_name_H-M   'P 1'
#
loop_
_entity.id
_entity.type
_entity.pdbx_description
1 polymer ?
#
loop_
_entity_poly.entity_id
_entity_poly.type
_entity_poly.pdbx_seq_one_letter_code
_entity_poly.pdbx_strand_id
1 'polypeptide(L)' 'MIPIDVEHRIAVYFLHRYLPEEVLIELEGALLPLCLMVEEEEELDKDELVKIAIQIIELHLDEKRLK' A
#
# COMPACT_ATOMS: atom_id res chain seq x y z
N MET A 1 -5.23 -0.58 24.20
CA MET A 1 -4.54 -0.74 22.91
C MET A 1 -5.06 -2.00 22.26
N ILE A 2 -5.31 -1.96 20.95
CA ILE A 2 -5.65 -3.14 20.17
C ILE A 2 -4.32 -3.87 19.87
N PRO A 3 -4.26 -5.21 19.90
CA PRO A 3 -3.08 -5.94 19.48
C PRO A 3 -2.71 -5.66 18.01
N ILE A 4 -1.41 -5.55 17.70
CA ILE A 4 -0.93 -5.21 16.35
C ILE A 4 -1.38 -6.20 15.28
N ASP A 5 -1.49 -7.49 15.64
CA ASP A 5 -2.01 -8.52 14.74
C ASP A 5 -3.50 -8.32 14.42
N VAL A 6 -4.28 -7.82 15.39
CA VAL A 6 -5.69 -7.48 15.20
C VAL A 6 -5.81 -6.24 14.32
N GLU A 7 -4.98 -5.21 14.53
CA GLU A 7 -4.94 -4.01 13.68
C GLU A 7 -4.58 -4.35 12.23
N HIS A 8 -3.55 -5.18 12.00
CA HIS A 8 -3.17 -5.62 10.66
C HIS A 8 -4.30 -6.37 9.95
N ARG A 9 -5.01 -7.27 10.65
CA ARG A 9 -6.14 -8.00 10.04
C ARG A 9 -7.28 -7.07 9.65
N ILE A 10 -7.56 -6.05 10.46
CA ILE A 10 -8.56 -5.02 10.15
C ILE A 10 -8.10 -4.21 8.93
N ALA A 11 -6.83 -3.78 8.89
CA ALA A 11 -6.28 -3.00 7.79
C ALA A 11 -6.30 -3.77 6.47
N VAL A 12 -5.89 -5.04 6.47
CA VAL A 12 -5.92 -5.91 5.29
C VAL A 12 -7.36 -6.06 4.78
N TYR A 13 -8.33 -6.33 5.67
CA TYR A 13 -9.74 -6.38 5.27
C TYR A 13 -10.20 -5.07 4.65
N PHE A 14 -9.84 -3.93 5.26
CA PHE A 14 -10.22 -2.62 4.78
C PHE A 14 -9.65 -2.34 3.38
N LEU A 15 -8.35 -2.60 3.18
CA LEU A 15 -7.65 -2.43 1.90
C LEU A 15 -8.32 -3.24 0.79
N HIS A 16 -8.51 -4.54 0.97
CA HIS A 16 -9.10 -5.37 -0.08
C HIS A 16 -10.60 -5.12 -0.31
N ARG A 17 -11.33 -4.55 0.66
CA ARG A 17 -12.78 -4.37 0.56
C ARG A 17 -13.20 -2.98 0.10
N TYR A 18 -12.48 -1.94 0.50
CA TYR A 18 -12.91 -0.55 0.35
C TYR A 18 -11.97 0.28 -0.52
N LEU A 19 -10.73 -0.17 -0.74
CA LEU A 19 -9.86 0.51 -1.68
C LEU A 19 -10.40 0.30 -3.10
N PRO A 20 -10.54 1.36 -3.91
CA PRO A 20 -10.98 1.22 -5.29
C PRO A 20 -10.01 0.35 -6.08
N GLU A 21 -10.55 -0.42 -7.02
CA GLU A 21 -9.77 -1.35 -7.84
C GLU A 21 -8.67 -0.63 -8.62
N GLU A 22 -8.96 0.57 -9.16
CA GLU A 22 -7.93 1.37 -9.85
C GLU A 22 -6.72 1.70 -8.97
N VAL A 23 -6.95 2.02 -7.70
CA VAL A 23 -5.89 2.35 -6.73
C VAL A 23 -5.10 1.10 -6.38
N LEU A 24 -5.78 -0.05 -6.22
CA LEU A 24 -5.12 -1.31 -5.92
C LEU A 24 -4.20 -1.74 -7.06
N ILE A 25 -4.67 -1.63 -8.31
CA ILE A 25 -3.86 -1.92 -9.50
C ILE A 25 -2.63 -1.00 -9.57
N GLU A 26 -2.79 0.29 -9.27
CA GLU A 26 -1.67 1.23 -9.26
C GLU A 26 -0.64 0.91 -8.18
N LEU A 27 -1.11 0.60 -6.96
CA LEU A 27 -0.25 0.14 -5.86
C LEU A 27 0.53 -1.11 -6.24
N GLU A 28 -0.15 -2.14 -6.77
CA GLU A 28 0.51 -3.38 -7.19
C GLU A 28 1.51 -3.13 -8.32
N GLY A 29 1.14 -2.31 -9.30
CA GLY A 29 2.01 -1.93 -10.42
C GLY A 29 3.27 -1.17 -9.98
N ALA A 30 3.18 -0.36 -8.92
CA ALA A 30 4.31 0.38 -8.36
C ALA A 30 5.18 -0.49 -7.44
N LEU A 31 4.56 -1.30 -6.57
CA LEU A 31 5.27 -1.98 -5.47
C LEU A 31 5.78 -3.37 -5.84
N LEU A 32 5.04 -4.15 -6.64
CA LEU A 32 5.46 -5.52 -6.98
C LEU A 32 6.82 -5.58 -7.67
N PRO A 33 7.15 -4.71 -8.65
CA PRO A 33 8.47 -4.72 -9.26
C PRO A 33 9.57 -4.48 -8.24
N LEU A 34 9.38 -3.53 -7.31
CA LEU A 34 10.34 -3.20 -6.27
C LEU A 34 10.56 -4.37 -5.31
N CYS A 35 9.49 -5.08 -4.94
CA CYS A 35 9.58 -6.30 -4.13
C CYS A 35 10.33 -7.44 -4.84
N LEU A 36 10.28 -7.50 -6.16
CA LEU A 36 10.93 -8.55 -6.98
C LEU A 36 12.37 -8.20 -7.39
N MET A 37 12.74 -6.92 -7.35
CA MET A 37 14.08 -6.45 -7.71
C MET A 37 15.10 -6.62 -6.58
N VAL A 38 14.65 -6.97 -5.37
CA VAL A 38 15.53 -7.24 -4.24
C VAL A 38 16.29 -8.53 -4.52
N GLU A 39 17.61 -8.43 -4.70
CA GLU A 39 18.49 -9.59 -4.79
C GLU A 39 18.39 -10.40 -3.48
N GLU A 40 18.65 -11.72 -3.52
CA GLU A 40 18.45 -12.62 -2.37
C GLU A 40 19.21 -12.20 -1.10
N GLU A 41 20.22 -11.32 -1.22
CA GLU A 41 21.06 -10.82 -0.12
C GLU A 41 20.74 -9.38 0.32
N GLU A 42 19.92 -8.62 -0.43
CA GLU A 42 19.53 -7.26 -0.05
C GLU A 42 18.26 -7.26 0.81
N GLU A 43 18.21 -6.41 1.83
CA GLU A 43 17.00 -6.25 2.63
C GLU A 43 16.05 -5.28 1.93
N LEU A 44 14.81 -5.72 1.70
CA LEU A 44 13.76 -4.86 1.15
C LEU A 44 13.49 -3.68 2.09
N ASP A 45 13.67 -2.45 1.61
CA ASP A 45 13.30 -1.25 2.34
C ASP A 45 11.77 -1.09 2.39
N LYS A 46 11.18 -1.69 3.42
CA LYS A 46 9.73 -1.66 3.66
C LYS A 46 9.23 -0.25 3.95
N ASP A 47 10.06 0.61 4.54
CA ASP A 47 9.64 1.98 4.87
C ASP A 47 9.48 2.79 3.58
N GLU A 48 10.36 2.60 2.61
CA GLU A 48 10.24 3.25 1.31
C GLU A 48 9.02 2.76 0.52
N LEU A 49 8.74 1.46 0.52
CA LEU A 49 7.52 0.91 -0.07
C LEU A 49 6.25 1.52 0.56
N VAL A 50 6.24 1.64 1.89
CA VAL A 50 5.11 2.25 2.61
C VAL A 50 4.94 3.73 2.23
N LYS A 51 6.02 4.49 2.09
CA LYS A 51 5.94 5.89 1.63
C LYS A 51 5.34 6.00 0.23
N ILE A 52 5.79 5.18 -0.71
CA ILE A 52 5.25 5.14 -2.08
C ILE A 52 3.75 4.82 -2.05
N ALA A 53 3.36 3.82 -1.27
CA ALA A 53 1.95 3.44 -1.13
C ALA A 53 1.09 4.59 -0.58
N ILE A 54 1.56 5.29 0.45
CA ILE A 54 0.86 6.44 1.04
C ILE A 54 0.69 7.55 -0.01
N GLN A 55 1.72 7.87 -0.78
CA GLN A 55 1.63 8.91 -1.82
C GLN A 55 0.57 8.60 -2.87
N ILE A 56 0.49 7.36 -3.34
CA ILE A 56 -0.53 6.91 -4.32
C ILE A 56 -1.94 7.03 -3.73
N ILE A 57 -2.10 6.61 -2.47
CA ILE A 57 -3.39 6.67 -1.77
C ILE A 57 -3.81 8.13 -1.54
N GLU A 58 -2.90 8.99 -1.09
CA GLU A 58 -3.16 10.41 -0.86
C GLU A 58 -3.55 11.14 -2.15
N LEU A 59 -2.83 10.88 -3.26
CA LEU A 59 -3.16 11.44 -4.57
C LEU A 59 -4.61 11.11 -4.96
N HIS A 60 -5.02 9.85 -4.83
CA HIS A 60 -6.39 9.44 -5.14
C HIS A 60 -7.43 10.03 -4.18
N LEU A 61 -7.10 10.19 -2.90
CA LEU A 61 -8.00 10.81 -1.92
C LEU A 61 -8.19 12.31 -2.20
N ASP A 62 -7.13 13.00 -2.61
CA ASP A 62 -7.17 14.42 -2.96
C ASP A 62 -7.89 14.66 -4.29
N GLU A 63 -7.69 13.80 -5.28
CA GLU A 63 -8.46 13.81 -6.54
C GLU A 63 -9.96 13.55 -6.30
N LYS A 64 -10.31 12.68 -5.35
CA LYS A 64 -11.72 12.44 -4.95
C LYS A 64 -12.32 13.58 -4.12
N ARG A 65 -11.49 14.44 -3.51
CA ARG A 65 -11.94 15.64 -2.77
C ARG A 65 -12.15 16.86 -3.67
N LEU A 66 -11.74 16.79 -4.94
CA LEU A 66 -11.94 17.84 -5.95
C LEU A 66 -13.01 17.44 -6.98
N LYS A 67 -14.24 17.14 -6.54
CA LYS A 67 -15.45 17.22 -7.36
C LYS A 67 -16.64 17.71 -6.55
#